data_AF-A0A0C2G1D8-F1
#
_entry.id   AF-A0A0C2G1D8-F1
#
_cell.length_a   1.000
_cell.length_b   1.000
_cell.length_c   1.000
_cell.angle_alpha   90.00
_cell.angle_beta   90.00
_cell.angle_gamma   90.00
#
_symmetry.space_group_name_H-M   'P 1'
#
loop_
_entity.id
_entity.type
_entity.pdbx_description
1 polymer ?
#
loop_
_entity_poly.entity_id
_entity_poly.type
_entity_poly.pdbx_seq_one_letter_code
_entity_poly.pdbx_strand_id
1 'polypeptide(L)' 'MENVESSGVCQNLAALCGAPEAQTSCGQCIKQHPDCAWCRDPHTTHQNRCQLRSAFKAETCNPTYVYSPATEVRIGPH' A
#
# COMPACT_ATOMS: atom_id res chain seq x y z
N MET A 1 21.04 9.79 18.71
CA MET A 1 19.90 8.92 19.06
C MET A 1 19.57 8.12 17.81
N GLU A 2 20.37 7.10 17.54
CA GLU A 2 20.21 6.21 16.40
C GLU A 2 19.83 4.85 16.99
N ASN A 3 18.56 4.46 16.85
CA ASN A 3 18.14 3.10 17.15
C ASN A 3 17.99 2.37 15.82
N VAL A 4 18.92 1.45 15.61
CA VAL A 4 18.93 0.46 14.52
C VAL A 4 17.91 -0.62 14.87
N GLU A 5 16.80 -0.69 14.16
CA GLU A 5 15.92 -1.85 14.15
C GLU A 5 16.20 -2.67 12.89
N SER A 6 17.08 -3.66 13.03
CA SER A 6 17.32 -4.73 12.06
C SER A 6 16.70 -6.00 12.60
N SER A 7 15.49 -6.36 12.14
CA SER A 7 14.91 -7.71 12.19
C SER A 7 13.61 -7.80 11.37
N GLY A 8 13.64 -8.53 10.25
CA GLY A 8 12.47 -9.22 9.67
C GLY A 8 11.54 -8.39 8.76
N VAL A 9 11.52 -8.76 7.48
CA VAL A 9 10.81 -8.14 6.34
C VAL A 9 9.26 -8.02 6.46
N CYS A 10 8.63 -8.29 7.62
CA CYS A 10 7.16 -8.36 7.72
C CYS A 10 6.50 -7.54 8.85
N GLN A 11 7.23 -6.88 9.76
CA GLN A 11 6.60 -6.40 11.01
C GLN A 11 6.15 -4.94 11.06
N ASN A 12 6.35 -4.13 10.01
CA ASN A 12 5.82 -2.77 10.00
C ASN A 12 5.25 -2.29 8.65
N LEU A 13 4.73 -3.23 7.86
CA LEU A 13 4.08 -2.93 6.58
C LEU A 13 2.93 -1.92 6.72
N ALA A 14 2.17 -2.03 7.81
CA ALA A 14 1.10 -1.09 8.12
C ALA A 14 1.63 0.34 8.34
N ALA A 15 2.77 0.51 9.02
CA ALA A 15 3.37 1.83 9.20
C ALA A 15 4.03 2.35 7.92
N LEU A 16 4.58 1.46 7.08
CA LEU A 16 5.15 1.85 5.78
C LEU A 16 4.06 2.40 4.85
N CYS A 17 2.94 1.69 4.71
CA CYS A 17 1.81 2.19 3.92
C CYS A 17 1.12 3.39 4.59
N GLY A 18 1.12 3.43 5.93
CA GLY A 18 0.58 4.53 6.73
C GLY A 18 1.48 5.77 6.78
N ALA A 19 2.69 5.73 6.22
CA ALA A 19 3.64 6.82 6.31
C ALA A 19 3.09 8.09 5.63
N PRO A 20 3.35 9.28 6.17
CA PRO A 20 2.83 10.55 5.62
C PRO A 20 3.27 10.78 4.17
N GLU A 21 4.49 10.37 3.84
CA GLU A 21 5.02 10.32 2.48
C GLU A 21 4.16 9.42 1.57
N ALA A 22 3.82 8.20 2.01
CA ALA A 22 2.96 7.26 1.27
C ALA A 22 1.56 7.81 1.02
N GLN A 23 1.01 8.61 1.95
CA GLN A 23 -0.31 9.26 1.82
C GLN A 23 -0.34 10.41 0.81
N THR A 24 0.81 10.87 0.30
CA THR A 24 0.86 12.03 -0.60
C THR A 24 0.27 11.71 -1.98
N SER A 25 0.47 10.49 -2.48
CA SER A 25 -0.06 10.08 -3.78
C SER A 25 -0.09 8.56 -3.94
N CYS A 26 -0.89 8.06 -4.90
CA CYS A 26 -0.94 6.64 -5.22
C CYS A 26 0.44 6.08 -5.62
N GLY A 27 1.23 6.86 -6.37
CA GLY A 27 2.57 6.45 -6.78
C GLY A 27 3.53 6.31 -5.60
N GLN A 28 3.43 7.23 -4.63
CA GLN A 28 4.27 7.15 -3.43
C GLN A 28 3.86 5.97 -2.55
N CYS A 29 2.55 5.70 -2.42
CA CYS A 29 2.02 4.54 -1.70
C CYS A 29 2.58 3.20 -2.20
N ILE A 30 2.48 2.95 -3.51
CA ILE A 30 2.90 1.67 -4.11
C ILE A 30 4.43 1.53 -4.08
N LYS A 31 5.18 2.63 -4.10
CA LYS A 31 6.64 2.61 -3.98
C LYS A 31 7.12 2.15 -2.62
N GLN A 32 6.35 2.33 -1.55
CA GLN A 32 6.77 1.92 -0.20
C GLN A 32 6.87 0.42 -0.08
N HIS A 33 5.84 -0.30 -0.54
CA HIS A 33 5.81 -1.75 -0.48
C HIS A 33 4.79 -2.33 -1.48
N PRO A 34 5.06 -3.50 -2.10
CA PRO A 34 4.10 -4.19 -2.98
C PRO A 34 2.77 -4.57 -2.31
N ASP A 35 2.76 -4.75 -0.99
CA ASP A 35 1.52 -5.01 -0.21
C ASP A 35 0.72 -3.74 0.12
N CYS A 36 1.30 -2.55 -0.12
CA CYS A 36 0.55 -1.32 -0.01
C CYS A 36 -0.44 -1.22 -1.16
N ALA A 37 -1.62 -0.71 -0.85
CA ALA A 37 -2.67 -0.46 -1.81
C ALA A 37 -3.28 0.92 -1.56
N TRP A 38 -3.81 1.50 -2.64
CA TRP A 38 -4.32 2.86 -2.64
C TRP A 38 -5.82 2.90 -2.94
N CYS A 39 -6.60 3.54 -2.08
CA CYS A 39 -8.01 3.79 -2.34
C CYS A 39 -8.19 4.94 -3.34
N ARG A 40 -8.63 4.62 -4.56
CA ARG A 40 -8.94 5.60 -5.62
C ARG A 40 -10.37 6.12 -5.56
N ASP A 41 -11.15 5.68 -4.58
CA ASP A 41 -12.54 6.13 -4.45
C ASP A 41 -12.58 7.65 -4.14
N PRO A 42 -13.31 8.46 -4.93
CA PRO A 42 -13.42 9.89 -4.68
C PRO A 42 -14.37 10.22 -3.53
N HIS A 43 -15.28 9.31 -3.17
CA HIS A 43 -16.29 9.52 -2.12
C HIS A 43 -15.87 8.99 -0.75
N THR A 44 -14.71 8.36 -0.65
CA THR A 44 -14.21 7.81 0.62
C THR A 44 -14.02 8.94 1.63
N THR A 45 -14.59 8.74 2.82
CA THR A 45 -14.42 9.64 3.96
C THR A 45 -13.13 9.35 4.73
N HIS A 46 -12.39 8.31 4.35
CA HIS A 46 -11.13 7.96 5.00
C HIS A 46 -10.00 8.88 4.54
N GLN A 47 -9.34 9.51 5.51
CA GLN A 47 -8.15 10.32 5.28
C GLN A 47 -6.95 9.47 4.79
N ASN A 48 -6.84 8.24 5.30
CA ASN A 48 -5.75 7.33 4.95
C ASN A 48 -6.10 6.53 3.69
N ARG A 49 -5.64 7.03 2.55
CA ARG A 49 -5.83 6.40 1.24
C ARG A 49 -4.81 5.30 0.95
N CYS A 50 -3.61 5.38 1.51
CA CYS A 50 -2.61 4.32 1.45
C CYS A 50 -2.70 3.42 2.68
N GLN A 51 -2.98 2.13 2.49
CA GLN A 51 -2.97 1.14 3.56
C GLN A 51 -2.52 -0.21 3.00
N LEU A 52 -2.29 -1.18 3.89
CA LEU A 52 -2.12 -2.56 3.46
C LEU A 52 -3.34 -3.03 2.65
N ARG A 53 -3.11 -3.79 1.58
CA ARG A 53 -4.19 -4.39 0.78
C ARG A 53 -5.21 -5.14 1.65
N SER A 54 -4.72 -5.89 2.64
CA SER A 54 -5.54 -6.66 3.58
C SER A 54 -6.30 -5.80 4.60
N ALA A 55 -5.95 -4.52 4.75
CA ALA A 55 -6.63 -3.59 5.66
C ALA A 55 -7.86 -2.93 5.01
N PHE A 56 -7.97 -2.95 3.67
CA PHE A 56 -9.14 -2.43 3.00
C PHE A 56 -10.35 -3.34 3.24
N LYS A 57 -11.42 -2.72 3.74
CA LYS A 57 -12.74 -3.34 3.91
C LYS A 57 -13.70 -2.64 2.96
N ALA A 58 -14.77 -3.32 2.56
CA ALA A 58 -15.81 -2.73 1.71
C ALA A 58 -16.39 -1.41 2.28
N GLU A 59 -16.35 -1.27 3.61
CA GLU A 59 -16.77 -0.09 4.37
C GLU A 59 -15.80 1.08 4.22
N THR A 60 -14.49 0.82 4.09
CA THR A 60 -13.45 1.86 4.02
C THR A 60 -13.12 2.26 2.60
N CYS A 61 -12.99 1.26 1.73
CA CYS A 61 -12.81 1.42 0.30
C CYS A 61 -13.38 0.20 -0.41
N ASN A 62 -14.29 0.41 -1.36
CA ASN A 62 -14.78 -0.69 -2.19
C ASN A 62 -13.58 -1.37 -2.88
N PRO A 63 -13.46 -2.70 -2.82
CA PRO A 63 -12.33 -3.42 -3.40
C PRO A 63 -12.14 -3.17 -4.90
N THR A 64 -13.19 -2.75 -5.63
CA THR A 64 -13.12 -2.32 -7.03
C THR A 64 -12.28 -1.06 -7.23
N TYR A 65 -12.25 -0.17 -6.23
CA TYR A 65 -11.48 1.08 -6.26
C TYR A 65 -10.09 0.96 -5.63
N VAL A 66 -9.77 -0.18 -5.02
CA VAL A 66 -8.45 -0.44 -4.43
C VAL A 66 -7.45 -0.72 -5.55
N TYR A 67 -6.40 0.09 -5.62
CA TYR A 67 -5.28 -0.08 -6.55
C TYR A 67 -4.12 -0.79 -5.86
N SER A 68 -3.77 -1.99 -6.34
CA SER A 68 -2.62 -2.78 -5.87
C SER A 68 -2.00 -3.47 -7.09
N PRO A 69 -1.01 -2.85 -7.74
CA PRO A 69 -0.36 -3.45 -8.89
C PRO A 69 0.53 -4.62 -8.43
N ALA A 70 0.42 -5.75 -9.13
CA ALA A 70 1.28 -6.91 -8.92
C ALA A 70 2.28 -7.03 -10.07
N THR A 71 3.52 -7.39 -9.74
CA THR A 71 4.53 -7.72 -10.75
C THR A 71 4.24 -9.12 -11.30
N GLU A 72 3.97 -9.22 -12.60
CA GLU A 72 3.83 -10.49 -13.31
C GLU A 72 5.09 -10.75 -14.15
N VAL A 73 5.75 -11.90 -13.95
CA VAL A 73 6.88 -12.32 -14.78
C VAL A 73 6.35 -13.15 -15.94
N ARG A 74 6.62 -12.72 -17.17
CA ARG A 74 6.29 -13.47 -18.39
C ARG A 74 7.57 -13.99 -19.02
N ILE A 75 7.66 -15.30 -19.23
CA ILE A 75 8.75 -15.93 -19.97
C ILE A 75 8.38 -15.92 -21.45
N GLY A 76 9.17 -15.24 -22.29
CA GLY A 76 9.00 -15.27 -23.74
C GLY A 76 9.56 -16.57 -24.34
N PRO A 77 8.97 -17.11 -25.43
CA PRO A 77 9.58 -18.20 -26.17
C PRO A 77 10.87 -17.71 -26.83
N HIS A 78 11.94 -18.50 -26.66
CA HIS A 78 13.29 -18.24 -27.13
C HIS A 78 13.56 -18.90 -28.49
#